data_AF-A0A0F8ZIU5-F1
#
_entry.id   AF-A0A0F8ZIU5-F1
#
_cell.length_a   1.000
_cell.length_b   1.000
_cell.length_c   1.000
_cell.angle_alpha   90.00
_cell.angle_beta   90.00
_cell.angle_gamma   90.00
#
_symmetry.space_group_name_H-M   'P 1'
#
loop_
_entity.id
_entity.type
_entity.pdbx_description
1 polymer ?
#
loop_
_entity_poly.entity_id
_entity_poly.type
_entity_poly.pdbx_seq_one_letter_code
_entity_poly.pdbx_strand_id
1 'polypeptide(L)'
;MGWWRWIIGAGVVGGIGVVAATIAWPIGAPVSDLTLEGDAQRGSYLARASGCIACHTNFEAGGAPLAGGAPLRTDFGTFYPPNLTTDVEHGMGAWTVEDFARAVRQGVSPDGDPYYPTFTYPFYANFTDQDIADLNEFAASAGAWEGAVMLGDQLDVGAWEGLGWLSKRLGVHSMKDNAGEMTARTALLDGREGQAARFA
;
A
#
# COMPACT_ATOMS: atom_id res chain seq x y z
N MET A 1 2.25 -6.44 -59.32
CA MET A 1 2.98 -6.47 -58.03
C MET A 1 1.99 -6.56 -56.87
N GLY A 2 1.99 -7.65 -56.10
CA GLY A 2 1.02 -7.94 -55.01
C GLY A 2 1.40 -7.38 -53.63
N TRP A 3 1.84 -6.12 -53.55
CA TRP A 3 2.31 -5.48 -52.31
C TRP A 3 1.24 -5.38 -51.21
N TRP A 4 -0.05 -5.32 -51.58
CA TRP A 4 -1.17 -5.31 -50.63
C TRP A 4 -1.22 -6.57 -49.75
N ARG A 5 -0.77 -7.73 -50.26
CA ARG A 5 -0.77 -9.00 -49.51
C ARG A 5 0.17 -8.94 -48.32
N TRP A 6 1.29 -8.20 -48.44
CA TRP A 6 2.24 -7.99 -47.36
C TRP A 6 1.71 -7.02 -46.30
N ILE A 7 0.96 -6.00 -46.70
CA ILE A 7 0.31 -5.08 -45.75
C ILE A 7 -0.77 -5.79 -44.94
N ILE A 8 -1.62 -6.58 -45.59
CA ILE A 8 -2.66 -7.34 -44.88
C ILE A 8 -2.02 -8.42 -43.99
N GLY A 9 -0.99 -9.11 -44.48
CA GLY A 9 -0.22 -10.06 -43.67
C GLY A 9 0.39 -9.42 -42.42
N ALA A 10 1.05 -8.26 -42.57
CA ALA A 10 1.64 -7.53 -41.44
C ALA A 10 0.58 -7.01 -40.46
N GLY A 11 -0.56 -6.52 -40.97
CA GLY A 11 -1.68 -6.06 -40.14
C GLY A 11 -2.30 -7.18 -39.33
N VAL A 12 -2.49 -8.37 -39.91
CA VAL A 12 -3.00 -9.55 -39.21
C VAL A 12 -2.02 -10.03 -38.14
N VAL A 13 -0.73 -10.13 -38.47
CA VAL A 13 0.31 -10.54 -37.49
C VAL A 13 0.43 -9.51 -36.35
N GLY A 14 0.41 -8.21 -36.65
CA GLY A 14 0.42 -7.16 -35.65
C GLY A 14 -0.83 -7.17 -34.76
N GLY A 15 -2.01 -7.34 -35.35
CA GLY A 15 -3.28 -7.45 -34.62
C GLY A 15 -3.31 -8.66 -33.68
N ILE A 16 -2.87 -9.82 -34.16
CA ILE A 16 -2.76 -11.03 -33.32
C ILE A 16 -1.76 -10.83 -32.19
N GLY A 17 -0.62 -10.17 -32.46
CA GLY A 17 0.38 -9.85 -31.43
C GLY A 17 -0.17 -8.95 -30.32
N VAL A 18 -0.93 -7.90 -30.67
CA VAL A 18 -1.57 -7.01 -29.70
C VAL A 18 -2.62 -7.74 -28.89
N VAL A 19 -3.49 -8.52 -29.53
CA VAL A 19 -4.53 -9.31 -28.83
C VAL A 19 -3.90 -10.33 -27.88
N ALA A 20 -2.87 -11.05 -28.32
CA ALA A 20 -2.14 -12.00 -27.47
C ALA A 20 -1.48 -11.30 -26.27
N ALA A 21 -0.88 -10.12 -26.47
CA ALA A 21 -0.28 -9.34 -25.37
C ALA A 21 -1.33 -8.86 -24.36
N THR A 22 -2.53 -8.45 -24.81
CA THR A 22 -3.62 -8.06 -23.92
C THR A 22 -4.21 -9.23 -23.14
N ILE A 23 -4.27 -10.43 -23.74
CA ILE A 23 -4.71 -11.66 -23.06
C ILE A 23 -3.67 -12.16 -22.05
N ALA A 24 -2.39 -11.93 -22.32
CA ALA A 24 -1.30 -12.35 -21.45
C ALA A 24 -1.01 -11.37 -20.29
N TRP A 25 -1.65 -10.19 -20.24
CA TRP A 25 -1.46 -9.26 -19.14
C TRP A 25 -2.21 -9.77 -17.89
N PRO A 26 -1.53 -10.02 -16.77
CA PRO A 26 -2.10 -10.71 -15.61
C PRO A 26 -2.97 -9.80 -14.73
N ILE A 27 -3.86 -8.98 -15.30
CA ILE A 27 -4.82 -8.20 -14.51
C ILE A 27 -5.87 -9.16 -13.97
N GLY A 28 -5.96 -9.28 -12.64
CA GLY A 28 -6.90 -10.19 -11.97
C GLY A 28 -6.45 -11.66 -12.00
N ALA A 29 -5.24 -11.97 -12.46
CA ALA A 29 -4.70 -13.32 -12.34
C ALA A 29 -4.42 -13.66 -10.86
N PRO A 30 -4.66 -14.90 -10.42
CA PRO A 30 -4.32 -15.32 -9.06
C PRO A 30 -2.85 -15.02 -8.78
N VAL A 31 -2.59 -14.34 -7.67
CA VAL A 31 -1.23 -14.19 -7.15
C VAL A 31 -0.83 -15.53 -6.53
N SER A 32 0.44 -15.91 -6.64
CA SER A 32 0.99 -17.06 -5.92
C SER A 32 0.69 -16.94 -4.43
N ASP A 33 0.50 -18.07 -3.75
CA ASP A 33 0.36 -18.11 -2.29
C ASP A 33 1.65 -17.55 -1.65
N LEU A 34 1.52 -16.44 -0.91
CA LEU A 34 2.62 -15.68 -0.33
C LEU A 34 2.77 -16.05 1.14
N THR A 35 3.47 -17.15 1.40
CA THR A 35 3.80 -17.60 2.76
C THR A 35 5.15 -17.05 3.27
N LEU A 36 5.65 -15.96 2.70
CA LEU A 36 6.95 -15.38 3.05
C LEU A 36 6.83 -14.55 4.33
N GLU A 37 7.86 -14.63 5.18
CA GLU A 37 7.98 -13.75 6.33
C GLU A 37 8.49 -12.38 5.87
N GLY A 38 7.75 -11.32 6.23
CA GLY A 38 8.12 -9.95 5.90
C GLY A 38 9.10 -9.34 6.92
N ASP A 39 9.94 -8.43 6.45
CA ASP A 39 10.79 -7.58 7.27
C ASP A 39 10.26 -6.13 7.27
N ALA A 40 9.69 -5.69 8.39
CA ALA A 40 9.19 -4.33 8.56
C ALA A 40 10.24 -3.24 8.29
N GLN A 41 11.53 -3.49 8.58
CA GLN A 41 12.60 -2.52 8.32
C GLN A 41 12.80 -2.34 6.82
N ARG A 42 12.95 -3.45 6.09
CA ARG A 42 13.06 -3.42 4.63
C ARG A 42 11.80 -2.86 3.99
N GLY A 43 10.62 -3.23 4.48
CA GLY A 43 9.34 -2.69 4.05
C GLY A 43 9.25 -1.17 4.23
N SER A 44 9.73 -0.66 5.37
CA SER A 44 9.78 0.77 5.64
C SER A 44 10.71 1.51 4.66
N TYR A 45 11.82 0.90 4.27
CA TYR A 45 12.71 1.44 3.25
C TYR A 45 12.01 1.48 1.88
N LEU A 46 11.39 0.37 1.47
CA LEU A 46 10.63 0.28 0.23
C LEU A 46 9.49 1.29 0.17
N ALA A 47 8.71 1.44 1.25
CA ALA A 47 7.59 2.37 1.32
C ALA A 47 8.03 3.84 1.19
N ARG A 48 9.22 4.19 1.70
CA ARG A 48 9.82 5.52 1.50
C ARG A 48 10.34 5.70 0.09
N ALA A 49 11.15 4.76 -0.39
CA ALA A 49 11.78 4.81 -1.71
C ALA A 49 10.75 4.81 -2.85
N SER A 50 9.61 4.15 -2.63
CA SER A 50 8.54 3.96 -3.62
C SER A 50 7.39 4.96 -3.48
N GLY A 51 7.47 5.89 -2.51
CA GLY A 51 6.53 6.99 -2.33
C GLY A 51 5.20 6.66 -1.66
N CYS A 52 5.03 5.45 -1.09
CA CYS A 52 3.78 5.03 -0.45
C CYS A 52 3.37 5.99 0.68
N ILE A 53 4.33 6.38 1.51
CA ILE A 53 4.09 7.24 2.68
C ILE A 53 3.67 8.65 2.25
N ALA A 54 4.18 9.15 1.12
CA ALA A 54 3.93 10.50 0.64
C ALA A 54 2.46 10.72 0.29
N CYS A 55 1.82 9.71 -0.33
CA CYS A 55 0.41 9.77 -0.71
C CYS A 55 -0.51 9.28 0.42
N HIS A 56 -0.12 8.22 1.12
CA HIS A 56 -0.98 7.58 2.11
C HIS A 56 -0.83 8.17 3.52
N THR A 57 -0.28 9.37 3.68
CA THR A 57 -0.23 10.06 4.99
C THR A 57 -0.73 11.48 4.84
N ASN A 58 -1.72 11.87 5.64
CA ASN A 58 -2.21 13.24 5.66
C ASN A 58 -1.36 14.13 6.58
N PHE A 59 -0.16 14.49 6.11
CA PHE A 59 0.79 15.29 6.87
C PHE A 59 0.24 16.67 7.29
N GLU A 60 -0.56 17.32 6.43
CA GLU A 60 -1.14 18.64 6.73
C GLU A 60 -2.11 18.60 7.92
N ALA A 61 -2.83 17.49 8.08
CA ALA A 61 -3.76 17.26 9.19
C ALA A 61 -3.12 16.50 10.36
N GLY A 62 -1.82 16.18 10.31
CA GLY A 62 -1.16 15.34 11.31
C GLY A 62 -1.71 13.91 11.36
N GLY A 63 -2.20 13.40 10.24
CA GLY A 63 -2.75 12.05 10.13
C GLY A 63 -1.69 10.97 10.40
N ALA A 64 -2.15 9.82 10.89
CA ALA A 64 -1.27 8.68 11.16
C ALA A 64 -0.58 8.18 9.87
N PRO A 65 0.66 7.66 9.97
CA PRO A 65 1.36 7.10 8.81
C PRO A 65 0.52 6.05 8.10
N LEU A 66 0.46 6.12 6.77
CA LEU A 66 -0.29 5.19 5.92
C LEU A 66 -1.82 5.18 6.11
N ALA A 67 -2.39 6.07 6.95
CA ALA A 67 -3.83 6.14 7.18
C ALA A 67 -4.64 6.74 6.01
N GLY A 68 -3.97 7.24 4.97
CA GLY A 68 -4.60 7.83 3.80
C GLY A 68 -5.27 9.18 4.07
N GLY A 69 -6.29 9.49 3.27
CA GLY A 69 -7.19 10.63 3.51
C GLY A 69 -6.66 12.03 3.13
N ALA A 70 -5.44 12.14 2.62
CA ALA A 70 -4.91 13.40 2.09
C ALA A 70 -5.59 13.75 0.74
N PRO A 71 -6.16 14.95 0.56
CA PRO A 71 -6.84 15.31 -0.68
C PRO A 71 -5.87 15.55 -1.83
N LEU A 72 -5.94 14.72 -2.88
CA LEU A 72 -5.24 14.91 -4.15
C LEU A 72 -6.15 15.61 -5.16
N ARG A 73 -5.99 16.94 -5.26
CA ARG A 73 -6.81 17.76 -6.15
C ARG A 73 -6.28 17.68 -7.59
N THR A 74 -7.17 17.37 -8.53
CA THR A 74 -6.89 17.33 -9.97
C THR A 74 -8.00 18.05 -10.74
N ASP A 75 -7.78 18.33 -12.02
CA ASP A 75 -8.80 18.89 -12.90
C ASP A 75 -10.00 17.95 -13.13
N PHE A 76 -9.85 16.67 -12.76
CA PHE A 76 -10.87 15.63 -12.89
C PHE A 76 -11.62 15.35 -11.57
N GLY A 77 -11.29 16.08 -10.50
CA GLY A 77 -11.86 15.88 -9.17
C GLY A 77 -10.81 15.73 -8.09
N THR A 78 -11.26 15.52 -6.85
CA THR A 78 -10.41 15.27 -5.70
C THR A 78 -10.40 13.78 -5.40
N PHE A 79 -9.21 13.18 -5.38
CA PHE A 79 -9.00 11.80 -4.98
C PHE A 79 -8.48 11.73 -3.54
N TYR A 80 -8.80 10.64 -2.86
CA TYR A 80 -8.33 10.38 -1.50
C TYR A 80 -7.62 9.03 -1.49
N PRO A 81 -6.31 8.99 -1.19
CA PRO A 81 -5.58 7.74 -1.02
C PRO A 81 -6.23 6.90 0.09
N PRO A 82 -6.40 5.58 -0.12
CA PRO A 82 -7.02 4.71 0.86
C PRO A 82 -6.13 4.55 2.09
N ASN A 83 -6.74 4.08 3.17
CA ASN A 83 -6.05 3.72 4.39
C ASN A 83 -5.36 2.34 4.21
N LEU A 84 -4.04 2.29 4.41
CA LEU A 84 -3.23 1.08 4.33
C LEU A 84 -2.86 0.52 5.73
N THR A 85 -3.50 0.98 6.80
CA THR A 85 -3.26 0.47 8.15
C THR A 85 -3.99 -0.87 8.37
N THR A 86 -3.76 -1.50 9.52
CA THR A 86 -4.46 -2.70 9.98
C THR A 86 -5.89 -2.47 10.47
N ASP A 87 -6.47 -1.29 10.24
CA ASP A 87 -7.87 -1.04 10.54
C ASP A 87 -8.76 -2.03 9.76
N VAL A 88 -9.68 -2.68 10.47
CA VAL A 88 -10.51 -3.77 9.90
C VAL A 88 -11.65 -3.23 9.05
N GLU A 89 -12.16 -2.05 9.37
CA GLU A 89 -13.33 -1.47 8.69
C GLU A 89 -12.93 -0.58 7.51
N HIS A 90 -11.84 0.17 7.67
CA HIS A 90 -11.42 1.22 6.76
C HIS A 90 -10.07 0.94 6.11
N GLY A 91 -9.28 0.02 6.67
CA GLY A 91 -7.93 -0.31 6.21
C GLY A 91 -7.85 -1.70 5.58
N MET A 92 -6.67 -2.31 5.71
CA MET A 92 -6.34 -3.62 5.15
C MET A 92 -6.41 -4.74 6.22
N GLY A 93 -7.03 -4.50 7.37
CA GLY A 93 -7.03 -5.44 8.50
C GLY A 93 -7.65 -6.82 8.20
N ALA A 94 -8.48 -6.91 7.15
CA ALA A 94 -9.09 -8.17 6.70
C ALA A 94 -8.40 -8.77 5.45
N TRP A 95 -7.40 -8.10 4.89
CA TRP A 95 -6.76 -8.52 3.64
C TRP A 95 -5.74 -9.61 3.88
N THR A 96 -5.63 -10.55 2.95
CA THR A 96 -4.47 -11.44 2.89
C THR A 96 -3.28 -10.75 2.21
N VAL A 97 -2.09 -11.33 2.32
CA VAL A 97 -0.91 -10.80 1.61
C VAL A 97 -1.10 -10.88 0.09
N GLU A 98 -1.86 -11.85 -0.41
CA GLU A 98 -2.22 -12.00 -1.82
C GLU A 98 -3.16 -10.90 -2.29
N ASP A 99 -4.11 -10.49 -1.45
CA ASP A 99 -4.99 -9.36 -1.73
C ASP A 99 -4.18 -8.06 -1.81
N PHE A 100 -3.25 -7.86 -0.87
CA PHE A 100 -2.32 -6.74 -0.92
C PHE A 100 -1.43 -6.78 -2.19
N ALA A 101 -0.90 -7.95 -2.56
CA ALA A 101 -0.11 -8.13 -3.75
C ALA A 101 -0.91 -7.81 -5.03
N ARG A 102 -2.16 -8.26 -5.09
CA ARG A 102 -3.08 -8.01 -6.21
C ARG A 102 -3.38 -6.52 -6.33
N ALA A 103 -3.69 -5.87 -5.22
CA ALA A 103 -3.89 -4.43 -5.17
C ALA A 103 -2.65 -3.68 -5.68
N VAL A 104 -1.48 -3.92 -5.10
CA VAL A 104 -0.24 -3.18 -5.40
C VAL A 104 0.28 -3.43 -6.81
N ARG A 105 0.34 -4.69 -7.26
CA ARG A 105 0.96 -5.02 -8.56
C ARG A 105 0.00 -4.93 -9.73
N GLN A 106 -1.27 -5.25 -9.50
CA GLN A 106 -2.27 -5.36 -10.57
C GLN A 106 -3.26 -4.21 -10.57
N GLY A 107 -3.34 -3.44 -9.47
CA GLY A 107 -4.34 -2.38 -9.34
C GLY A 107 -5.75 -2.94 -9.24
N VAL A 108 -5.95 -4.07 -8.55
CA VAL A 108 -7.25 -4.73 -8.41
C VAL A 108 -7.56 -4.96 -6.94
N SER A 109 -8.76 -4.56 -6.50
CA SER A 109 -9.22 -4.71 -5.13
C SER A 109 -9.37 -6.19 -4.73
N PRO A 110 -9.47 -6.50 -3.42
CA PRO A 110 -9.81 -7.85 -2.96
C PRO A 110 -11.10 -8.39 -3.58
N ASP A 111 -12.08 -7.49 -3.82
CA ASP A 111 -13.36 -7.80 -4.44
C ASP A 111 -13.28 -7.99 -5.97
N GLY A 112 -12.14 -7.68 -6.59
CA GLY A 112 -11.90 -7.84 -8.02
C GLY A 112 -12.14 -6.57 -8.86
N ASP A 113 -12.46 -5.46 -8.21
CA ASP A 113 -12.69 -4.18 -8.89
C ASP A 113 -11.37 -3.50 -9.25
N PRO A 114 -11.21 -2.98 -10.48
CA PRO A 114 -9.99 -2.30 -10.88
C PRO A 114 -9.88 -0.91 -10.25
N TYR A 115 -8.75 -0.62 -9.61
CA TYR A 115 -8.45 0.72 -9.11
C TYR A 115 -8.24 1.70 -10.26
N TYR A 116 -8.73 2.92 -10.05
CA TYR A 116 -8.51 4.02 -10.97
C TYR A 116 -6.99 4.30 -11.08
N PRO A 117 -6.46 4.57 -12.29
CA PRO A 117 -5.01 4.69 -12.55
C PRO A 117 -4.33 5.91 -11.90
N THR A 118 -5.05 6.70 -11.09
CA THR A 118 -4.43 7.59 -10.11
C THR A 118 -3.59 6.81 -9.11
N PHE A 119 -3.96 5.56 -8.82
CA PHE A 119 -3.08 4.60 -8.18
C PHE A 119 -2.12 4.03 -9.23
N THR A 120 -0.85 4.38 -9.14
CA THR A 120 0.16 4.12 -10.17
C THR A 120 0.77 2.71 -10.07
N TYR A 121 -0.10 1.70 -9.94
CA TYR A 121 0.26 0.28 -9.84
C TYR A 121 1.25 -0.23 -10.91
N PRO A 122 1.32 0.30 -12.16
CA PRO A 122 2.32 -0.16 -13.11
C PRO A 122 3.77 0.05 -12.65
N PHE A 123 4.05 1.01 -11.76
CA PHE A 123 5.39 1.19 -11.18
C PHE A 123 5.76 0.09 -10.19
N TYR A 124 4.76 -0.58 -9.60
CA TYR A 124 4.94 -1.61 -8.58
C TYR A 124 4.76 -3.03 -9.14
N ALA A 125 4.37 -3.17 -10.41
CA ALA A 125 4.09 -4.45 -11.05
C ALA A 125 5.25 -5.47 -10.98
N ASN A 126 6.49 -4.99 -10.87
CA ASN A 126 7.70 -5.81 -10.80
C ASN A 126 8.25 -6.02 -9.38
N PHE A 127 7.53 -5.58 -8.34
CA PHE A 127 7.91 -5.92 -6.97
C PHE A 127 7.95 -7.43 -6.80
N THR A 128 9.00 -7.92 -6.16
CA THR A 128 9.16 -9.34 -5.86
C THR A 128 8.22 -9.77 -4.74
N ASP A 129 7.99 -11.07 -4.59
CA ASP A 129 7.14 -11.62 -3.53
C ASP A 129 7.63 -11.22 -2.14
N GLN A 130 8.96 -11.13 -1.98
CA GLN A 130 9.56 -10.62 -0.76
C GLN A 130 9.29 -9.11 -0.57
N ASP A 131 9.36 -8.29 -1.62
CA ASP A 131 9.04 -6.85 -1.51
C ASP A 131 7.61 -6.62 -1.04
N ILE A 132 6.67 -7.44 -1.52
CA ILE A 132 5.27 -7.38 -1.09
C ILE A 132 5.12 -7.82 0.36
N ALA A 133 5.75 -8.93 0.76
CA ALA A 133 5.71 -9.39 2.14
C ALA A 133 6.27 -8.34 3.11
N ASP A 134 7.40 -7.72 2.77
CA ASP A 134 8.04 -6.68 3.58
C ASP A 134 7.17 -5.42 3.67
N LEU A 135 6.60 -4.97 2.55
CA LEU A 135 5.70 -3.81 2.51
C LEU A 135 4.43 -4.06 3.33
N ASN A 136 3.85 -5.26 3.23
CA ASN A 136 2.68 -5.65 4.01
C ASN A 136 2.99 -5.66 5.51
N GLU A 137 4.13 -6.24 5.91
CA GLU A 137 4.56 -6.26 7.31
C GLU A 137 4.82 -4.85 7.86
N PHE A 138 5.43 -3.97 7.05
CA PHE A 138 5.59 -2.57 7.42
C PHE A 138 4.25 -1.85 7.56
N ALA A 139 3.33 -2.03 6.61
CA ALA A 139 2.01 -1.41 6.66
C ALA A 139 1.22 -1.89 7.88
N ALA A 140 1.30 -3.19 8.20
CA ALA A 140 0.64 -3.77 9.35
C ALA A 140 1.19 -3.25 10.68
N SER A 141 2.49 -2.96 10.72
CA SER A 141 3.15 -2.43 11.91
C SER A 141 3.13 -0.90 11.99
N ALA A 142 2.74 -0.16 10.93
CA ALA A 142 2.83 1.30 10.79
C ALA A 142 2.29 2.12 11.97
N GLY A 143 1.21 1.68 12.61
CA GLY A 143 0.65 2.30 13.82
C GLY A 143 1.55 2.20 15.06
N ALA A 144 2.50 1.25 15.09
CA ALA A 144 3.54 1.19 16.12
C ALA A 144 4.74 2.12 15.85
N TRP A 145 4.81 2.75 14.66
CA TRP A 145 5.94 3.58 14.22
C TRP A 145 5.61 5.08 14.12
N GLU A 146 4.50 5.54 14.72
CA GLU A 146 4.01 6.93 14.66
C GLU A 146 5.08 7.99 14.97
N GLY A 147 6.10 7.66 15.78
CA GLY A 147 7.25 8.54 16.04
C GLY A 147 8.45 8.39 15.11
N ALA A 148 8.70 7.20 14.55
CA ALA A 148 9.92 6.90 13.79
C ALA A 148 9.81 7.14 12.28
N VAL A 149 8.58 7.14 11.74
CA VAL A 149 8.34 7.47 10.32
C VAL A 149 8.52 8.97 10.07
N MET A 150 8.22 9.80 11.08
CA MET A 150 8.25 11.26 11.01
C MET A 150 9.62 11.89 11.35
N LEU A 151 10.43 11.18 12.14
CA LEU A 151 11.80 11.59 12.48
C LEU A 151 12.77 11.04 11.44
N GLY A 152 12.71 11.61 10.23
CA GLY A 152 13.70 11.36 9.21
C GLY A 152 15.04 11.99 9.57
N ASP A 153 15.83 11.34 10.44
CA ASP A 153 17.29 11.43 10.49
C ASP A 153 17.92 10.48 11.55
N GLN A 154 19.01 9.81 11.18
CA GLN A 154 20.10 9.32 12.04
C GLN A 154 20.01 8.03 12.85
N LEU A 155 18.87 7.38 13.03
CA LEU A 155 18.84 6.15 13.86
C LEU A 155 18.83 4.89 13.00
N ASP A 156 20.01 4.60 12.47
CA ASP A 156 20.42 3.26 12.07
C ASP A 156 20.01 2.25 13.16
N VAL A 157 19.63 1.06 12.73
CA VAL A 157 19.31 -0.19 13.44
C VAL A 157 19.87 -0.42 14.87
N GLY A 158 20.95 0.24 15.29
CA GLY A 158 21.50 0.18 16.65
C GLY A 158 20.69 0.91 17.74
N ALA A 159 19.85 1.88 17.40
CA ALA A 159 19.03 2.58 18.41
C ALA A 159 17.86 1.73 18.93
N TRP A 160 17.35 0.84 18.07
CA TRP A 160 16.19 -0.01 18.36
C TRP A 160 16.50 -1.12 19.36
N GLU A 161 17.67 -1.76 19.27
CA GLU A 161 18.15 -2.71 20.28
C GLU A 161 18.33 -2.02 21.64
N GLY A 162 18.80 -0.76 21.64
CA GLY A 162 18.97 0.06 22.84
C GLY A 162 17.66 0.42 23.53
N LEU A 163 16.63 0.79 22.77
CA LEU A 163 15.30 1.11 23.30
C LEU A 163 14.54 -0.13 23.78
N GLY A 164 14.73 -1.29 23.13
CA GLY A 164 14.20 -2.58 23.57
C GLY A 164 14.78 -3.05 24.92
N TRP A 165 16.07 -2.80 25.17
CA TRP A 165 16.70 -3.01 26.47
C TRP A 165 16.17 -2.03 27.53
N LEU A 166 16.01 -0.76 27.16
CA LEU A 166 15.58 0.30 28.07
C LEU A 166 14.12 0.12 28.53
N SER A 167 13.21 -0.28 27.65
CA SER A 167 11.80 -0.54 28.01
C SER A 167 11.67 -1.72 28.98
N LYS A 168 12.41 -2.82 28.76
CA LYS A 168 12.49 -3.96 29.70
C LYS A 168 13.07 -3.57 31.06
N ARG A 169 13.96 -2.56 31.11
CA ARG A 169 14.60 -2.12 32.35
C ARG A 169 13.83 -1.05 33.11
N LEU A 170 13.02 -0.25 32.43
CA LEU A 170 12.18 0.78 33.04
C LEU A 170 10.76 0.30 33.40
N GLY A 171 10.40 -0.94 33.04
CA GLY A 171 9.11 -1.54 33.43
C GLY A 171 7.87 -0.87 32.81
N VAL A 172 8.06 -0.11 31.74
CA VAL A 172 6.96 0.51 30.99
C VAL A 172 6.25 -0.62 30.22
N HIS A 173 4.98 -0.87 30.54
CA HIS A 173 4.18 -1.88 29.85
C HIS A 173 4.03 -1.52 28.37
N SER A 174 3.92 -2.55 27.53
CA SER A 174 3.94 -2.44 26.07
C SER A 174 2.92 -1.40 25.58
N MET A 175 3.36 -0.52 24.68
CA MET A 175 2.50 0.48 24.02
C MET A 175 1.31 -0.13 23.25
N LYS A 176 1.32 -1.45 23.04
CA LYS A 176 0.18 -2.24 22.53
C LYS A 176 -1.10 -2.01 23.34
N ASP A 177 -0.98 -1.78 24.65
CA ASP A 177 -2.13 -1.70 25.55
C ASP A 177 -2.81 -0.31 25.50
N ASN A 178 -2.09 0.73 25.03
CA ASN A 178 -2.58 2.12 24.98
C ASN A 178 -3.02 2.57 23.56
N ALA A 179 -2.66 1.81 22.52
CA ALA A 179 -3.08 2.10 21.15
C ALA A 179 -4.61 2.06 21.02
N GLY A 180 -5.27 1.08 21.63
CA GLY A 180 -6.74 0.97 21.63
C GLY A 180 -7.47 2.12 22.34
N GLU A 181 -6.87 2.70 23.38
CA GLU A 181 -7.45 3.87 24.07
C GLU A 181 -7.23 5.19 23.30
N MET A 182 -6.15 5.30 22.52
CA MET A 182 -5.86 6.50 21.74
C MET A 182 -6.68 6.57 20.46
N THR A 183 -6.84 5.47 19.71
CA THR A 183 -7.70 5.44 18.52
C THR A 183 -9.15 5.81 18.84
N ALA A 184 -9.67 5.33 19.98
CA ALA A 184 -11.01 5.67 20.45
C ALA A 184 -11.16 7.15 20.84
N ARG A 185 -10.11 7.77 21.39
CA ARG A 185 -10.12 9.18 21.79
C ARG A 185 -9.98 10.13 20.60
N THR A 186 -9.23 9.77 19.57
CA THR A 186 -9.12 10.60 18.35
C THR A 186 -10.40 10.54 17.52
N ALA A 187 -11.07 9.38 17.45
CA ALA A 187 -12.37 9.25 16.78
C ALA A 187 -13.49 10.06 17.47
N LEU A 188 -13.47 10.14 18.81
CA LEU A 188 -14.44 10.93 19.58
C LEU A 188 -14.26 12.45 19.45
N LEU A 189 -13.08 12.93 19.03
CA LEU A 189 -12.78 14.36 18.93
C LEU A 189 -13.07 14.97 17.55
N ASP A 190 -13.16 14.16 16.49
CA ASP A 190 -13.36 14.68 15.12
C ASP A 190 -14.82 14.60 14.62
N GLY A 191 -15.72 13.84 15.24
CA GLY A 191 -17.17 13.89 14.89
C GLY A 191 -17.50 13.62 13.41
N ARG A 192 -16.65 12.89 12.68
CA ARG A 192 -16.78 12.60 11.24
C ARG A 192 -16.94 11.11 10.95
N GLU A 193 -17.95 10.48 11.56
CA GLU A 193 -18.33 9.07 11.38
C GLU A 193 -18.91 8.72 9.98
N GLY A 194 -18.59 9.43 8.90
CA GLY A 194 -19.44 9.35 7.69
C GLY A 194 -18.82 9.47 6.31
N GLN A 195 -17.49 9.52 6.14
CA GLN A 195 -16.91 9.78 4.81
C GLN A 195 -15.74 8.89 4.39
N ALA A 196 -15.62 7.68 4.96
CA ALA A 196 -14.86 6.62 4.31
C ALA A 196 -15.68 6.11 3.12
N ALA A 197 -15.54 6.81 2.00
CA ALA A 197 -16.21 6.49 0.76
C ALA A 197 -15.72 5.12 0.27
N ARG A 198 -16.66 4.19 0.23
CA ARG A 198 -16.61 3.01 -0.62
C ARG A 198 -16.36 3.46 -2.06
N PHE A 199 -15.26 3.00 -2.61
CA PHE A 199 -14.98 2.92 -4.04
C PHE A 199 -14.46 1.47 -4.21
N ALA A 200 -15.19 0.48 -4.73
CA ALA A 200 -15.89 0.41 -6.03
C ALA A 200 -15.02 0.91 -7.18
#